data_AF-A0A7S0RAG9-F1
#
_entry.id   AF-A0A7S0RAG9-F1
#
_cell.length_a   1.000
_cell.length_b   1.000
_cell.length_c   1.000
_cell.angle_alpha   90.00
_cell.angle_beta   90.00
_cell.angle_gamma   90.00
#
_symmetry.space_group_name_H-M   'P 1'
#
loop_
_entity.id
_entity.type
_entity.pdbx_description
1 polymer ?
#
loop_
_entity_poly.entity_id
_entity_poly.type
_entity_poly.pdbx_seq_one_letter_code
_entity_poly.pdbx_strand_id
1 'polypeptide(L)'
;MDVASDGGVGLDRPSGAGAFVHGLEDEFEEVRVAAVDALCELSLRAPAVAGRAAEHLLDMTTDEAEAVRLNAAHSLARLATLPAAVFEEGMLLALLQGLDDPTGQLRRALYALLAAGRV
;
A
#
# COMPACT_ATOMS: atom_id res chain seq x y z
N MET A 1 0.91 -18.43 37.74
CA MET A 1 1.72 -19.09 36.70
C MET A 1 0.82 -19.16 35.47
N ASP A 2 0.69 -18.10 34.66
CA ASP A 2 1.75 -17.33 33.95
C ASP A 2 2.71 -18.30 33.26
N VAL A 3 2.87 -18.32 31.93
CA VAL A 3 3.10 -17.26 30.94
C VAL A 3 2.80 -17.82 29.52
N ALA A 4 2.10 -17.09 28.62
CA ALA A 4 2.61 -16.30 27.46
C ALA A 4 3.24 -17.15 26.33
N SER A 5 3.13 -16.93 25.01
CA SER A 5 2.71 -15.82 24.15
C SER A 5 2.74 -16.37 22.70
N ASP A 6 1.80 -16.01 21.82
CA ASP A 6 2.17 -15.53 20.48
C ASP A 6 1.02 -14.69 19.91
N GLY A 7 1.09 -13.39 20.17
CA GLY A 7 0.18 -12.38 19.68
C GLY A 7 0.58 -11.90 18.30
N GLY A 8 0.47 -12.76 17.29
CA GLY A 8 0.48 -12.33 15.90
C GLY A 8 -0.79 -11.51 15.62
N VAL A 9 -0.65 -10.19 15.47
CA VAL A 9 -1.77 -9.31 15.11
C VAL A 9 -2.12 -9.54 13.64
N GLY A 10 -2.77 -10.67 13.36
CA GLY A 10 -3.32 -11.02 12.05
C GLY A 10 -4.35 -9.99 11.61
N LEU A 11 -4.42 -9.75 10.31
CA LEU A 11 -5.32 -8.81 9.65
C LEU A 11 -6.76 -9.35 9.64
N ASP A 12 -7.02 -10.38 10.45
CA ASP A 12 -8.00 -11.44 10.20
C ASP A 12 -9.21 -11.34 11.14
N ARG A 13 -9.36 -10.27 11.93
CA ARG A 13 -10.60 -10.05 12.72
C ARG A 13 -11.13 -8.61 12.70
N PRO A 14 -12.47 -8.46 12.76
CA PRO A 14 -13.20 -7.56 11.89
C PRO A 14 -13.67 -6.30 12.62
N SER A 15 -13.59 -5.16 11.92
CA SER A 15 -14.59 -4.07 11.94
C SER A 15 -14.06 -2.82 11.21
N GLY A 16 -12.74 -2.68 10.98
CA GLY A 16 -12.16 -1.53 10.28
C GLY A 16 -11.31 -1.93 9.08
N ALA A 17 -10.26 -2.73 9.31
CA ALA A 17 -9.30 -3.12 8.28
C ALA A 17 -9.93 -3.86 7.07
N GLY A 18 -10.85 -4.80 7.33
CA GLY A 18 -11.52 -5.55 6.27
C GLY A 18 -12.44 -4.73 5.39
N ALA A 19 -12.98 -3.61 5.89
CA ALA A 19 -13.80 -2.71 5.07
C ALA A 19 -12.94 -1.93 4.07
N PHE A 20 -11.72 -1.54 4.45
CA PHE A 20 -10.78 -0.87 3.54
C PHE A 20 -10.32 -1.82 2.44
N VAL A 21 -9.94 -3.04 2.80
CA VAL A 21 -9.51 -4.05 1.81
C VAL A 21 -10.64 -4.38 0.84
N HIS A 22 -11.88 -4.53 1.32
CA HIS A 22 -13.02 -4.74 0.41
C HIS A 22 -13.29 -3.53 -0.48
N GLY A 23 -13.09 -2.31 0.03
CA GLY A 23 -13.21 -1.09 -0.77
C GLY A 23 -12.16 -0.97 -1.89
N LEU A 24 -11.03 -1.69 -1.80
CA LEU A 24 -10.05 -1.75 -2.89
C LEU A 24 -10.56 -2.55 -4.09
N GLU A 25 -11.54 -3.43 -3.89
CA GLU A 25 -12.12 -4.29 -4.94
C GLU A 25 -13.46 -3.75 -5.47
N ASP A 26 -13.85 -2.53 -5.07
CA ASP A 26 -15.15 -1.95 -5.39
C ASP A 26 -15.28 -1.62 -6.89
N GLU A 27 -16.50 -1.72 -7.42
CA GLU A 27 -16.80 -1.44 -8.82
C GLU A 27 -16.64 0.05 -9.17
N PHE A 28 -16.81 0.94 -8.19
CA PHE A 28 -16.68 2.37 -8.37
C PHE A 28 -15.24 2.84 -8.09
N GLU A 29 -14.65 3.50 -9.09
CA GLU A 29 -13.32 4.11 -8.98
C GLU A 29 -13.19 5.00 -7.74
N GLU A 30 -14.22 5.80 -7.42
CA GLU A 30 -14.17 6.72 -6.29
C GLU A 30 -14.06 5.99 -4.94
N VAL A 31 -14.67 4.81 -4.82
CA VAL A 31 -14.59 3.98 -3.61
C VAL A 31 -13.18 3.40 -3.49
N ARG A 32 -12.60 2.90 -4.59
CA ARG A 32 -11.22 2.40 -4.60
C ARG A 32 -10.20 3.48 -4.23
N VAL A 33 -10.35 4.69 -4.77
CA VAL A 33 -9.52 5.85 -4.41
C VAL A 33 -9.63 6.14 -2.91
N ALA A 34 -10.85 6.21 -2.37
CA ALA A 34 -11.06 6.47 -0.95
C ALA A 34 -10.51 5.36 -0.05
N ALA A 35 -10.57 4.11 -0.49
CA ALA A 35 -10.02 2.96 0.21
C ALA A 35 -8.48 2.99 0.25
N VAL A 36 -7.82 3.34 -0.86
CA VAL A 36 -6.37 3.59 -0.93
C VAL A 36 -5.95 4.68 0.06
N ASP A 37 -6.65 5.82 0.04
CA ASP A 37 -6.38 6.93 0.96
C ASP A 37 -6.52 6.51 2.42
N ALA A 38 -7.63 5.85 2.75
CA ALA A 38 -7.92 5.42 4.11
C ALA A 38 -6.90 4.38 4.61
N LEU A 39 -6.46 3.45 3.76
CA LEU A 39 -5.46 2.46 4.09
C LEU A 39 -4.07 3.09 4.32
N CYS A 40 -3.69 4.07 3.50
CA CYS A 40 -2.47 4.85 3.70
C CYS A 40 -2.51 5.61 5.05
N GLU A 41 -3.60 6.34 5.29
CA GLU A 41 -3.82 7.12 6.50
C GLU A 41 -3.86 6.26 7.78
N LEU A 42 -4.44 5.06 7.71
CA LEU A 42 -4.42 4.08 8.79
C LEU A 42 -2.99 3.63 9.09
N SER A 43 -2.22 3.32 8.05
CA SER A 43 -0.85 2.80 8.17
C SER A 43 0.12 3.82 8.72
N LEU A 44 -0.05 5.10 8.37
CA LEU A 44 0.71 6.21 8.94
C LEU A 44 0.42 6.41 10.44
N ARG A 45 -0.82 6.15 10.88
CA ARG A 45 -1.21 6.26 12.30
C ARG A 45 -0.92 5.00 13.10
N ALA A 46 -0.90 3.84 12.45
CA ALA A 46 -0.67 2.54 13.05
C ALA A 46 0.44 1.80 12.29
N PRO A 47 1.73 2.10 12.54
CA PRO A 47 2.84 1.52 11.78
C PRO A 47 2.90 -0.01 11.77
N ALA A 48 2.28 -0.67 12.76
CA ALA A 48 2.16 -2.12 12.84
C ALA A 48 1.41 -2.75 11.66
N VAL A 49 0.58 -1.99 10.92
CA VAL A 49 -0.12 -2.49 9.72
C VAL A 49 0.54 -2.07 8.41
N ALA A 50 1.61 -1.26 8.46
CA ALA A 50 2.19 -0.64 7.28
C ALA A 50 2.75 -1.63 6.26
N GLY A 51 3.35 -2.75 6.69
CA GLY A 51 3.86 -3.79 5.79
C GLY A 51 2.76 -4.39 4.92
N ARG A 52 1.70 -4.93 5.54
CA ARG A 52 0.56 -5.51 4.81
C ARG A 52 -0.20 -4.48 3.98
N ALA A 53 -0.32 -3.25 4.47
CA ALA A 53 -0.91 -2.18 3.69
C ALA A 53 -0.09 -1.86 2.45
N ALA A 54 1.25 -1.90 2.54
CA ALA A 54 2.12 -1.69 1.39
C ALA A 54 1.98 -2.80 0.35
N GLU A 55 1.74 -4.05 0.75
CA GLU A 55 1.41 -5.14 -0.18
C GLU A 55 0.12 -4.86 -0.95
N HIS A 56 -0.98 -4.54 -0.26
CA HIS A 56 -2.25 -4.22 -0.91
C HIS A 56 -2.15 -2.97 -1.80
N LEU A 57 -1.45 -1.92 -1.34
CA LEU A 57 -1.23 -0.71 -2.13
C LEU A 57 -0.36 -0.98 -3.36
N LEU A 58 0.58 -1.92 -3.29
CA LEU A 58 1.37 -2.33 -4.44
C LEU A 58 0.50 -2.98 -5.51
N ASP A 59 -0.43 -3.86 -5.12
CA ASP A 59 -1.40 -4.44 -6.06
C ASP A 59 -2.21 -3.34 -6.77
N MET A 60 -2.64 -2.31 -6.03
CA MET A 60 -3.39 -1.17 -6.59
C MET A 60 -2.58 -0.30 -7.56
N THR A 61 -1.24 -0.40 -7.59
CA THR A 61 -0.44 0.29 -8.62
C THR A 61 -0.66 -0.29 -10.02
N THR A 62 -1.38 -1.41 -10.14
CA THR A 62 -1.74 -2.05 -11.41
C THR A 62 -3.25 -2.01 -11.71
N ASP A 63 -4.03 -1.22 -10.95
CA ASP A 63 -5.47 -1.03 -11.16
C ASP A 63 -5.77 -0.54 -12.59
N GLU A 64 -6.93 -0.91 -13.12
CA GLU A 64 -7.39 -0.46 -14.45
C GLU A 64 -7.54 1.07 -14.55
N ALA A 65 -7.91 1.73 -13.45
CA ALA A 65 -8.12 3.17 -13.37
C ALA A 65 -6.81 3.91 -13.06
N GLU A 66 -6.46 4.88 -13.90
CA GLU A 66 -5.24 5.70 -13.72
C GLU A 66 -5.24 6.45 -12.39
N ALA A 67 -6.39 6.97 -11.96
CA ALA A 67 -6.51 7.70 -10.70
C ALA A 67 -6.15 6.83 -9.49
N VAL A 68 -6.59 5.56 -9.50
CA VAL A 68 -6.29 4.59 -8.44
C VAL A 68 -4.80 4.21 -8.47
N ARG A 69 -4.23 3.92 -9.65
CA ARG A 69 -2.79 3.62 -9.79
C ARG A 69 -1.91 4.75 -9.25
N LEU A 70 -2.21 5.99 -9.64
CA LEU A 70 -1.48 7.17 -9.17
C LEU A 70 -1.62 7.37 -7.67
N ASN A 71 -2.83 7.19 -7.13
CA ASN A 71 -3.06 7.31 -5.69
C ASN A 71 -2.29 6.26 -4.90
N ALA A 72 -2.28 5.03 -5.39
CA ALA A 72 -1.54 3.92 -4.78
C ALA A 72 -0.03 4.19 -4.76
N ALA A 73 0.56 4.64 -5.87
CA ALA A 73 1.98 4.97 -5.93
C ALA A 73 2.35 6.13 -4.99
N HIS A 74 1.53 7.19 -4.91
CA HIS A 74 1.75 8.26 -3.95
C HIS A 74 1.63 7.76 -2.50
N SER A 75 0.65 6.90 -2.22
CA SER A 75 0.45 6.30 -0.90
C SER A 75 1.65 5.44 -0.49
N LEU A 76 2.20 4.62 -1.38
CA LEU A 76 3.43 3.87 -1.15
C LEU A 76 4.63 4.78 -0.88
N ALA A 77 4.78 5.87 -1.63
CA ALA A 77 5.84 6.86 -1.40
C ALA A 77 5.74 7.47 0.00
N ARG A 78 4.53 7.71 0.50
CA ARG A 78 4.32 8.17 1.88
C ARG A 78 4.69 7.10 2.89
N LEU A 79 4.26 5.84 2.69
CA LEU A 79 4.58 4.75 3.60
C LEU A 79 6.08 4.44 3.66
N ALA A 80 6.81 4.60 2.56
CA ALA A 80 8.26 4.40 2.50
C ALA A 80 9.08 5.35 3.40
N THR A 81 8.44 6.41 3.93
CA THR A 81 9.07 7.27 4.95
C THR A 81 9.05 6.64 6.35
N LEU A 82 8.24 5.60 6.58
CA LEU A 82 8.14 4.92 7.86
C LEU A 82 9.25 3.87 8.00
N PRO A 83 9.96 3.81 9.15
CA PRO A 83 10.95 2.74 9.41
C PRO A 83 10.34 1.33 9.43
N ALA A 84 9.03 1.21 9.68
CA ALA A 84 8.32 -0.06 9.72
C ALA A 84 7.88 -0.56 8.33
N ALA A 85 7.92 0.28 7.31
CA ALA A 85 7.61 -0.11 5.93
C ALA A 85 8.89 -0.70 5.30
N VAL A 86 9.04 -2.01 5.43
CA VAL A 86 10.11 -2.75 4.77
C VAL A 86 9.59 -3.25 3.43
N PHE A 87 10.25 -2.88 2.35
CA PHE A 87 9.95 -3.37 1.01
C PHE A 87 10.86 -4.56 0.70
N GLU A 88 10.27 -5.73 0.51
CA GLU A 88 11.01 -6.92 0.11
C GLU A 88 11.34 -6.91 -1.39
N GLU A 89 12.30 -7.74 -1.83
CA GLU A 89 12.75 -7.80 -3.22
C GLU A 89 11.60 -7.94 -4.23
N GLY A 90 10.60 -8.76 -3.93
CA GLY A 90 9.42 -8.94 -4.78
C GLY A 90 8.62 -7.65 -4.98
N MET A 91 8.51 -6.81 -3.95
CA MET A 91 7.81 -5.53 -4.05
C MET A 91 8.58 -4.55 -4.93
N LEU A 92 9.91 -4.56 -4.84
CA LEU A 92 10.76 -3.71 -5.66
C LEU A 92 10.72 -4.09 -7.13
N LEU A 93 10.69 -5.39 -7.42
CA LEU A 93 10.51 -5.89 -8.79
C LEU A 93 9.16 -5.46 -9.36
N ALA A 94 8.08 -5.53 -8.59
CA ALA A 94 6.77 -5.05 -9.01
C ALA A 94 6.75 -3.53 -9.27
N LEU A 95 7.40 -2.73 -8.41
CA LEU A 95 7.54 -1.28 -8.64
C LEU A 95 8.34 -0.98 -9.91
N LEU A 96 9.39 -1.77 -10.21
CA LEU A 96 10.16 -1.65 -11.45
C LEU A 96 9.32 -2.01 -12.68
N GLN A 97 8.46 -3.03 -12.59
CA GLN A 97 7.50 -3.36 -13.66
C GLN A 97 6.50 -2.23 -13.90
N GLY A 98 6.09 -1.52 -12.85
CA GLY A 98 5.26 -0.31 -12.97
C GLY A 98 5.93 0.84 -13.73
N LEU A 99 7.24 0.81 -13.96
CA LEU A 99 7.94 1.79 -14.80
C LEU A 99 7.62 1.65 -16.29
N ASP A 100 7.01 0.54 -16.72
CA ASP A 100 6.52 0.37 -18.08
C ASP A 100 5.10 0.92 -18.28
N ASP A 101 4.48 1.52 -17.25
CA ASP A 101 3.14 2.11 -17.34
C ASP A 101 3.09 3.21 -18.43
N PRO A 102 2.03 3.25 -19.27
CA PRO A 102 1.91 4.22 -20.35
C PRO A 102 1.93 5.68 -19.85
N THR A 103 1.47 5.92 -18.63
CA THR A 103 1.32 7.25 -18.03
C THR A 103 2.63 7.70 -17.38
N GLY A 104 3.21 8.78 -17.92
CA GLY A 104 4.46 9.36 -17.40
C GLY A 104 4.36 9.97 -15.98
N GLN A 105 3.15 10.17 -15.46
CA GLN A 105 2.95 10.56 -14.05
C GLN A 105 3.25 9.40 -13.10
N LEU A 106 2.73 8.19 -13.40
CA LEU A 106 2.97 7.01 -12.56
C LEU A 106 4.44 6.65 -12.54
N ARG A 107 5.09 6.62 -13.71
CA ARG A 107 6.53 6.40 -13.82
C ARG A 107 7.33 7.35 -12.92
N ARG A 108 7.00 8.64 -12.93
CA ARG A 108 7.70 9.64 -12.09
C ARG A 108 7.45 9.42 -10.60
N ALA A 109 6.23 9.06 -10.20
CA ALA A 109 5.91 8.74 -8.81
C ALA A 109 6.70 7.52 -8.32
N LEU A 110 6.76 6.45 -9.13
CA LEU A 110 7.53 5.25 -8.84
C LEU A 110 9.05 5.52 -8.80
N TYR A 111 9.58 6.32 -9.74
CA TYR A 111 10.98 6.75 -9.68
C TYR A 111 11.27 7.57 -8.42
N ALA A 112 10.36 8.45 -8.01
CA ALA A 112 10.53 9.23 -6.78
C ALA A 112 10.52 8.34 -5.54
N LEU A 113 9.65 7.32 -5.49
CA LEU A 113 9.63 6.30 -4.44
C LEU A 113 10.96 5.54 -4.38
N LEU A 114 11.45 5.03 -5.52
CA LEU A 114 12.74 4.32 -5.60
C LEU A 114 13.94 5.21 -5.24
N ALA A 115 13.89 6.50 -5.60
CA ALA A 115 14.97 7.46 -5.28
C ALA A 115 14.93 7.95 -3.82
N ALA A 116 13.74 8.02 -3.22
CA ALA A 116 13.56 8.41 -1.82
C ALA A 116 13.78 7.26 -0.84
N GLY A 117 13.55 6.02 -1.30
CA GLY A 117 13.76 4.82 -0.51
C GLY A 117 15.25 4.50 -0.36
N ARG A 118 15.65 4.24 0.89
CA ARG A 118 16.69 3.23 1.16
C ARG A 118 16.11 1.87 0.77
N VAL A 119 16.11 1.61 -0.53
CA VAL A 119 15.82 0.30 -1.11
C VAL A 119 17.02 -0.62 -0.90
#